data_AF-A0A348MWR4-F1
#
_entry.id   AF-A0A348MWR4-F1
#
_cell.length_a   1.000
_cell.length_b   1.000
_cell.length_c   1.000
_cell.angle_alpha   90.00
_cell.angle_beta   90.00
_cell.angle_gamma   90.00
#
_symmetry.space_group_name_H-M   'P 1'
#
loop_
_entity.id
_entity.type
_entity.pdbx_description
1 polymer ?
#
loop_
_entity_poly.entity_id
_entity_poly.type
_entity_poly.pdbx_seq_one_letter_code
_entity_poly.pdbx_strand_id
1 'polypeptide(L)'
;MYTKQLTKQYSDLLVKLAWSVEIIAVLIGLTISIVMGISAYDAFSQTEGSGFVAGVSAILVTSLPFVLIAVVEICKIPLVFAFMAVKNFFWRGLFLIFVLFLCLITFETMFNGFERNFSNLNRAIDERNNAIADNEAAKVLLEDRRAYIVKFTEDELLLELHTQRNDINTKFDSDTTTINRRTSSAINQISYTFEDELEAKIDQLIITRDQYYSDWAAETQAVEERFNVLLVGNISGSSAERERLLAELNTLKLEFSN
;
A
#
# COMPACT_ATOMS: atom_id res chain seq x y z
N MET A 1 -100.35 23.20 -4.00
CA MET A 1 -99.98 21.91 -3.36
C MET A 1 -98.66 21.34 -3.91
N TYR A 2 -98.33 21.54 -5.19
CA TYR A 2 -97.06 21.11 -5.81
C TYR A 2 -95.77 21.73 -5.21
N THR A 3 -95.81 22.96 -4.70
CA THR A 3 -94.62 23.68 -4.22
C THR A 3 -94.03 23.13 -2.92
N LYS A 4 -94.86 22.71 -1.96
CA LYS A 4 -94.38 22.14 -0.68
C LYS A 4 -93.71 20.77 -0.83
N GLN A 5 -94.19 19.97 -1.78
CA GLN A 5 -93.68 18.61 -2.04
C GLN A 5 -92.34 18.67 -2.80
N LEU A 6 -92.20 19.60 -3.75
CA LEU A 6 -90.92 19.91 -4.40
C LEU A 6 -89.86 20.37 -3.37
N THR A 7 -90.19 21.34 -2.50
CA THR A 7 -89.23 21.87 -1.50
C THR A 7 -88.75 20.81 -0.51
N LYS A 8 -89.61 19.84 -0.16
CA LYS A 8 -89.23 18.73 0.73
C LYS A 8 -88.25 17.78 0.03
N GLN A 9 -88.48 17.46 -1.24
CA GLN A 9 -87.55 16.64 -2.04
C GLN A 9 -86.19 17.30 -2.22
N TYR A 10 -86.13 18.62 -2.50
CA TYR A 10 -84.86 19.34 -2.59
C TYR A 10 -84.12 19.42 -1.24
N SER A 11 -84.85 19.61 -0.13
CA SER A 11 -84.27 19.61 1.22
C SER A 11 -83.66 18.26 1.58
N ASP A 12 -84.36 17.15 1.31
CA ASP A 12 -83.85 15.80 1.58
C ASP A 12 -82.65 15.46 0.69
N LEU A 13 -82.63 15.96 -0.56
CA LEU A 13 -81.49 15.81 -1.47
C LEU A 13 -80.26 16.58 -0.95
N LEU A 14 -80.44 17.83 -0.51
CA LEU A 14 -79.36 18.65 0.05
C LEU A 14 -78.74 18.01 1.30
N VAL A 15 -79.56 17.45 2.19
CA VAL A 15 -79.07 16.75 3.39
C VAL A 15 -78.29 15.49 3.02
N LYS A 16 -78.75 14.71 2.04
CA LYS A 16 -78.01 13.53 1.55
C LYS A 16 -76.69 13.93 0.92
N LEU A 17 -76.68 15.00 0.11
CA LEU A 17 -75.48 15.51 -0.54
C LEU A 17 -74.45 16.00 0.50
N ALA A 18 -74.90 16.71 1.53
CA ALA A 18 -74.03 17.15 2.62
C ALA A 18 -73.35 15.96 3.32
N TRP A 19 -74.10 14.93 3.70
CA TRP A 19 -73.54 13.71 4.30
C TRP A 19 -72.57 12.97 3.35
N SER A 20 -72.86 12.93 2.04
CA SER A 20 -71.94 12.35 1.07
C SER A 20 -70.61 13.10 1.01
N VAL A 21 -70.63 14.44 0.97
CA VAL A 21 -69.42 15.27 0.97
C VAL A 21 -68.63 15.08 2.27
N GLU A 22 -69.31 15.00 3.41
CA GLU A 22 -68.68 14.79 4.72
C GLU A 22 -67.95 13.45 4.80
N ILE A 23 -68.60 12.36 4.36
CA ILE A 23 -67.99 11.03 4.34
C ILE A 23 -66.75 11.02 3.46
N ILE A 24 -66.79 11.70 2.30
CA ILE A 24 -65.64 11.83 1.41
C ILE A 24 -64.51 12.60 2.11
N ALA A 25 -64.82 13.71 2.78
CA ALA A 25 -63.82 14.51 3.51
C ALA A 25 -63.15 13.70 4.65
N VAL A 26 -63.95 12.96 5.42
CA VAL A 26 -63.48 12.05 6.48
C VAL A 26 -62.55 10.98 5.91
N LEU A 27 -62.94 10.36 4.79
CA LEU A 27 -62.12 9.34 4.12
C LEU A 27 -60.81 9.93 3.62
N ILE A 28 -60.82 11.13 3.02
CA ILE A 28 -59.60 11.81 2.58
C ILE A 28 -58.67 12.07 3.76
N GLY A 29 -59.18 12.63 4.87
CA GLY A 29 -58.40 12.88 6.07
C GLY A 29 -57.79 11.61 6.67
N LEU A 30 -58.57 10.52 6.72
CA LEU A 30 -58.10 9.22 7.23
C LEU A 30 -57.06 8.59 6.31
N THR A 31 -57.24 8.69 4.99
CA THR A 31 -56.29 8.15 4.00
C THR A 31 -54.96 8.90 4.08
N ILE A 32 -54.98 10.23 4.16
CA ILE A 32 -53.79 11.06 4.32
C ILE A 32 -53.08 10.70 5.64
N SER A 33 -53.84 10.54 6.73
CA SER A 33 -53.28 10.11 8.02
C SER A 33 -52.51 8.79 7.92
N ILE A 34 -53.08 7.78 7.23
CA ILE A 34 -52.43 6.47 7.07
C ILE A 34 -51.16 6.61 6.23
N VAL A 35 -51.24 7.27 5.08
CA VAL A 35 -50.08 7.46 4.19
C VAL A 35 -48.95 8.15 4.92
N MET A 36 -49.25 9.26 5.60
CA MET A 36 -48.23 10.02 6.33
C MET A 36 -47.70 9.28 7.56
N GLY A 37 -48.52 8.46 8.21
CA GLY A 37 -48.09 7.58 9.29
C GLY A 37 -47.10 6.51 8.82
N ILE A 38 -47.37 5.86 7.68
CA ILE A 38 -46.47 4.87 7.08
C ILE A 38 -45.16 5.53 6.65
N SER A 39 -45.22 6.68 5.97
CA SER A 39 -44.02 7.41 5.55
C SER A 39 -43.14 7.83 6.73
N ALA A 40 -43.75 8.25 7.85
CA ALA A 40 -43.02 8.58 9.07
C ALA A 40 -42.36 7.34 9.71
N TYR A 41 -43.03 6.18 9.66
CA TYR A 41 -42.48 4.91 10.15
C TYR A 41 -41.29 4.45 9.29
N ASP A 42 -41.42 4.49 7.96
CA ASP A 42 -40.36 4.08 7.03
C ASP A 42 -39.13 4.98 7.11
N ALA A 43 -39.32 6.29 7.35
CA ALA A 43 -38.20 7.20 7.59
C ALA A 43 -37.46 6.87 8.90
N PHE A 44 -38.20 6.47 9.94
CA PHE A 44 -37.64 6.17 11.24
C PHE A 44 -36.96 4.79 11.30
N SER A 45 -37.54 3.78 10.65
CA SER A 45 -36.99 2.41 10.60
C SER A 45 -35.64 2.31 9.89
N GLN A 46 -35.35 3.26 8.99
CA GLN A 46 -34.05 3.39 8.32
C GLN A 46 -32.95 4.00 9.21
N THR A 47 -33.30 4.56 10.37
CA THR A 47 -32.32 5.11 11.32
C THR A 47 -31.94 4.05 12.35
N GLU A 48 -30.79 3.40 12.14
CA GLU A 48 -30.23 2.39 13.04
C GLU A 48 -30.09 2.95 14.48
N GLY A 49 -30.70 2.28 15.47
CA GLY A 49 -30.57 2.62 16.89
C GLY A 49 -31.73 3.42 17.50
N SER A 50 -32.80 3.65 16.74
CA SER A 50 -33.92 4.48 17.17
C SER A 50 -34.99 3.64 17.90
N GLY A 51 -35.19 3.89 19.19
CA GLY A 51 -36.08 3.08 20.04
C GLY A 51 -37.55 3.12 19.60
N PHE A 52 -38.28 2.01 19.79
CA PHE A 52 -39.70 1.86 19.43
C PHE A 52 -40.58 3.06 19.83
N VAL A 53 -40.33 3.64 21.01
CA VAL A 53 -41.05 4.81 21.54
C VAL A 53 -40.91 6.04 20.63
N ALA A 54 -39.72 6.28 20.08
CA ALA A 54 -39.47 7.42 19.23
C ALA A 54 -40.13 7.25 17.84
N GLY A 55 -40.22 6.02 17.32
CA GLY A 55 -40.94 5.73 16.07
C GLY A 55 -42.45 5.94 16.21
N VAL A 56 -43.03 5.45 17.32
CA VAL A 56 -44.44 5.70 17.65
C VAL A 56 -44.70 7.19 17.83
N SER A 57 -43.79 7.93 18.47
CA SER A 57 -43.94 9.38 18.63
C SER A 57 -43.92 10.13 17.29
N ALA A 58 -43.08 9.72 16.34
CA ALA A 58 -42.99 10.33 15.02
C ALA A 58 -44.27 10.09 14.18
N ILE A 59 -44.80 8.86 14.22
CA ILE A 59 -46.07 8.50 13.57
C ILE A 59 -47.19 9.33 14.18
N LEU A 60 -47.31 9.36 15.51
CA LEU A 60 -48.38 10.08 16.20
C LEU A 60 -48.35 11.57 15.85
N VAL A 61 -47.18 12.19 15.94
CA VAL A 61 -47.06 13.63 15.72
C VAL A 61 -47.31 14.02 14.26
N THR A 62 -47.06 13.12 13.30
CA THR A 62 -47.28 13.39 11.86
C THR A 62 -48.72 13.06 11.42
N SER A 63 -49.34 12.03 11.99
CA SER A 63 -50.64 11.50 11.55
C SER A 63 -51.83 11.99 12.37
N LEU A 64 -51.65 12.26 13.67
CA LEU A 64 -52.74 12.68 14.57
C LEU A 64 -53.51 13.92 14.11
N PRO A 65 -52.88 14.97 13.55
CA PRO A 65 -53.63 16.13 13.06
C PRO A 65 -54.70 15.74 12.03
N PHE A 66 -54.41 14.80 11.14
CA PHE A 66 -55.31 14.35 10.08
C PHE A 66 -56.44 13.45 10.61
N VAL A 67 -56.16 12.63 11.63
CA VAL A 67 -57.22 11.89 12.36
C VAL A 67 -58.16 12.87 13.07
N LEU A 68 -57.60 13.88 13.75
CA LEU A 68 -58.38 14.89 14.46
C LEU A 68 -59.26 15.68 13.49
N ILE A 69 -58.75 16.01 12.30
CA ILE A 69 -59.53 16.62 11.22
C ILE A 69 -60.72 15.73 10.85
N ALA A 70 -60.51 14.44 10.61
CA ALA A 70 -61.59 13.51 10.24
C ALA A 70 -62.70 13.45 11.32
N VAL A 71 -62.33 13.51 12.60
CA VAL A 71 -63.30 13.55 13.71
C VAL A 71 -64.04 14.90 13.75
N VAL A 72 -63.36 16.01 13.48
CA VAL A 72 -63.99 17.33 13.48
C VAL A 72 -64.94 17.49 12.28
N GLU A 73 -64.58 17.00 11.09
CA GLU A 73 -65.43 16.97 9.89
C GLU A 73 -66.75 16.24 10.18
N ILE A 74 -66.73 14.99 10.66
CA ILE A 74 -67.97 14.23 10.94
C ILE A 74 -68.89 14.91 11.98
N CYS A 75 -68.34 15.74 12.88
CA CYS A 75 -69.12 16.48 13.87
C CYS A 75 -69.83 17.72 13.31
N LYS A 76 -69.45 18.26 12.14
CA LYS A 76 -70.01 19.52 11.60
C LYS A 76 -71.49 19.41 11.23
N ILE A 77 -71.90 18.34 10.56
CA ILE A 77 -73.29 18.16 10.12
C ILE A 77 -74.27 18.01 11.32
N PRO A 78 -74.02 17.12 12.29
CA PRO A 78 -74.85 17.04 13.51
C PRO A 78 -74.94 18.37 14.26
N LEU A 79 -73.82 19.10 14.31
CA LEU A 79 -73.74 20.42 14.95
C LEU A 79 -74.64 21.44 14.25
N VAL A 80 -74.62 21.49 12.91
CA VAL A 80 -75.50 22.38 12.13
C VAL A 80 -76.98 22.01 12.31
N PHE A 81 -77.33 20.72 12.38
CA PHE A 81 -78.71 20.28 12.64
C PHE A 81 -79.19 20.67 14.04
N ALA A 82 -78.35 20.51 15.06
CA ALA A 82 -78.66 20.92 16.43
C ALA A 82 -78.97 22.42 16.51
N PHE A 83 -78.23 23.25 15.76
CA PHE A 83 -78.43 24.70 15.77
C PHE A 83 -79.53 25.19 14.83
N MET A 84 -79.86 24.46 13.76
CA MET A 84 -81.03 24.75 12.93
C MET A 84 -82.36 24.60 13.70
N ALA A 85 -82.38 23.87 14.82
CA ALA A 85 -83.54 23.77 15.70
C ALA A 85 -83.82 25.06 16.50
N VAL A 86 -82.86 26.01 16.55
CA VAL A 86 -83.02 27.28 17.27
C VAL A 86 -83.87 28.26 16.45
N LYS A 87 -84.94 28.77 17.06
CA LYS A 87 -85.97 29.60 16.38
C LYS A 87 -85.53 31.04 16.11
N ASN A 88 -84.52 31.55 16.82
CA ASN A 88 -84.14 32.96 16.79
C ASN A 88 -83.04 33.25 15.75
N PHE A 89 -83.28 34.20 14.84
CA PHE A 89 -82.42 34.49 13.69
C PHE A 89 -81.05 35.04 14.10
N PHE A 90 -80.99 35.82 15.18
CA PHE A 90 -79.72 36.33 15.74
C PHE A 90 -78.80 35.19 16.19
N TRP A 91 -79.36 34.22 16.92
CA TRP A 91 -78.63 33.04 17.39
C TRP A 91 -78.20 32.14 16.22
N ARG A 92 -79.02 32.03 15.18
CA ARG A 92 -78.68 31.29 13.96
C ARG A 92 -77.50 31.92 13.21
N GLY A 93 -77.40 33.25 13.15
CA GLY A 93 -76.27 33.96 12.54
C GLY A 93 -74.96 33.81 13.34
N LEU A 94 -75.04 33.94 14.66
CA LEU A 94 -73.89 33.70 15.56
C LEU A 94 -73.35 32.26 15.41
N PHE A 95 -74.23 31.28 15.26
CA PHE A 95 -73.83 29.89 15.04
C PHE A 95 -73.17 29.62 13.69
N LEU A 96 -73.62 30.30 12.63
CA LEU A 96 -72.94 30.22 11.33
C LEU A 96 -71.50 30.74 11.44
N ILE A 97 -71.30 31.87 12.14
CA ILE A 97 -69.97 32.40 12.43
C ILE A 97 -69.13 31.39 13.21
N PHE A 98 -69.72 30.70 14.19
CA PHE A 98 -69.03 29.69 14.99
C PHE A 98 -68.58 28.48 14.15
N VAL A 99 -69.46 27.97 13.29
CA VAL A 99 -69.12 26.87 12.36
C VAL A 99 -68.04 27.31 11.37
N LEU A 100 -68.07 28.56 10.90
CA LEU A 100 -67.03 29.11 10.04
C LEU A 100 -65.67 29.18 10.75
N PHE A 101 -65.63 29.64 12.01
CA PHE A 101 -64.42 29.63 12.82
C PHE A 101 -63.89 28.22 13.06
N LEU A 102 -64.78 27.26 13.31
CA LEU A 102 -64.40 25.86 13.47
C LEU A 102 -63.77 25.31 12.18
N CYS A 103 -64.32 25.63 11.00
CA CYS A 103 -63.70 25.30 9.73
C CYS A 103 -62.33 25.98 9.52
N LEU A 104 -62.17 27.24 9.93
CA LEU A 104 -60.88 27.95 9.82
C LEU A 104 -59.80 27.33 10.71
N ILE A 105 -60.13 26.94 11.94
CA ILE A 105 -59.20 26.25 12.84
C ILE A 105 -58.80 24.89 12.26
N THR A 106 -59.76 24.11 11.75
CA THR A 106 -59.46 22.83 11.09
C THR A 106 -58.56 23.02 9.86
N PHE A 107 -58.78 24.08 9.07
CA PHE A 107 -57.95 24.40 7.92
C PHE A 107 -56.52 24.78 8.33
N GLU A 108 -56.35 25.59 9.38
CA GLU A 108 -55.02 25.95 9.91
C GLU A 108 -54.28 24.71 10.43
N THR A 109 -54.95 23.85 11.19
CA THR A 109 -54.38 22.61 11.70
C THR A 109 -53.99 21.65 10.56
N MET A 110 -54.80 21.59 9.49
CA MET A 110 -54.48 20.81 8.29
C MET A 110 -53.26 21.37 7.55
N PHE A 111 -53.23 22.68 7.35
CA PHE A 111 -52.17 23.36 6.62
C PHE A 111 -50.82 23.20 7.32
N ASN A 112 -50.80 23.38 8.64
CA ASN A 112 -49.61 23.18 9.48
C ASN A 112 -49.15 21.71 9.47
N GLY A 113 -50.11 20.77 9.51
CA GLY A 113 -49.83 19.34 9.33
C GLY A 113 -49.19 19.01 7.98
N PHE A 114 -49.64 19.66 6.90
CA PHE A 114 -49.03 19.53 5.58
C PHE A 114 -47.63 20.14 5.50
N GLU A 115 -47.44 21.37 5.99
CA GLU A 115 -46.14 22.05 5.95
C GLU A 115 -45.05 21.23 6.65
N ARG A 116 -45.37 20.68 7.83
CA ARG A 116 -44.47 19.80 8.55
C ARG A 116 -44.13 18.52 7.78
N ASN A 117 -45.13 17.95 7.09
CA ASN A 117 -44.91 16.76 6.28
C ASN A 117 -44.04 17.07 5.04
N PHE A 118 -44.28 18.18 4.35
CA PHE A 118 -43.45 18.64 3.23
C PHE A 118 -42.01 18.92 3.65
N SER A 119 -41.80 19.55 4.82
CA SER A 119 -40.45 19.78 5.36
C SER A 119 -39.73 18.47 5.68
N ASN A 120 -40.42 17.48 6.26
CA ASN A 120 -39.87 16.16 6.51
C ASN A 120 -39.50 15.42 5.21
N LEU A 121 -40.35 15.51 4.17
CA LEU A 121 -40.12 14.91 2.88
C LEU A 121 -38.91 15.55 2.17
N ASN A 122 -38.83 16.88 2.15
CA ASN A 122 -37.69 17.60 1.57
C ASN A 122 -36.38 17.23 2.27
N ARG A 123 -36.39 17.13 3.61
CA ARG A 123 -35.18 16.74 4.35
C ARG A 123 -34.69 15.34 3.94
N ALA A 124 -35.60 14.38 3.75
CA ALA A 124 -35.24 13.05 3.28
C ALA A 124 -34.68 13.05 1.85
N ILE A 125 -35.20 13.93 0.98
CA ILE A 125 -34.70 14.11 -0.39
C ILE A 125 -33.29 14.73 -0.38
N ASP A 126 -33.08 15.77 0.42
CA ASP A 126 -31.78 16.44 0.53
C ASP A 126 -30.69 15.50 1.06
N GLU A 127 -31.03 14.67 2.06
CA GLU A 127 -30.12 13.65 2.59
C GLU A 127 -29.75 12.60 1.53
N ARG A 128 -30.71 12.15 0.72
CA ARG A 128 -30.46 11.22 -0.39
C ARG A 128 -29.62 11.86 -1.49
N ASN A 129 -29.86 13.13 -1.83
CA ASN A 129 -29.04 13.87 -2.79
C ASN A 129 -27.60 14.00 -2.33
N ASN A 130 -27.39 14.28 -1.04
CA ASN A 130 -26.04 14.38 -0.47
C ASN A 130 -25.31 13.03 -0.52
N ALA A 131 -26.00 11.93 -0.17
CA ALA A 131 -25.43 10.59 -0.29
C ALA A 131 -25.11 10.19 -1.74
N ILE A 132 -25.89 10.64 -2.72
CA ILE A 132 -25.59 10.44 -4.14
C ILE A 132 -24.34 11.22 -4.54
N ALA A 133 -24.22 12.49 -4.12
CA ALA A 133 -23.04 13.31 -4.39
C ALA A 133 -21.76 12.68 -3.83
N ASP A 134 -21.82 12.17 -2.59
CA ASP A 134 -20.70 11.46 -1.95
C ASP A 134 -20.31 10.18 -2.72
N ASN A 135 -21.31 9.39 -3.14
CA ASN A 135 -21.06 8.18 -3.94
C ASN A 135 -20.46 8.50 -5.31
N GLU A 136 -20.90 9.58 -5.95
CA GLU A 136 -20.35 10.00 -7.24
C GLU A 136 -18.89 10.45 -7.09
N ALA A 137 -18.57 11.21 -6.04
CA ALA A 137 -17.18 11.54 -5.71
C ALA A 137 -16.33 10.27 -5.45
N ALA A 138 -16.88 9.28 -4.75
CA ALA A 138 -16.19 8.00 -4.52
C ALA A 138 -15.96 7.21 -5.82
N LYS A 139 -16.93 7.19 -6.74
CA LYS A 139 -16.75 6.57 -8.07
C LYS A 139 -15.64 7.23 -8.86
N VAL A 140 -15.58 8.56 -8.91
CA VAL A 140 -14.50 9.29 -9.60
C VAL A 140 -13.13 8.87 -9.06
N LEU A 141 -12.96 8.81 -7.74
CA LEU A 141 -11.71 8.34 -7.13
C LEU A 141 -11.36 6.89 -7.51
N LEU A 142 -12.36 6.01 -7.65
CA LEU A 142 -12.14 4.63 -8.08
C LEU A 142 -11.80 4.54 -9.57
N GLU A 143 -12.40 5.37 -10.41
CA GLU A 143 -12.05 5.47 -11.83
C GLU A 143 -10.62 5.98 -12.02
N ASP A 144 -10.19 6.99 -11.25
CA ASP A 144 -8.80 7.47 -11.25
C ASP A 144 -7.82 6.35 -10.84
N ARG A 145 -8.15 5.60 -9.79
CA ARG A 145 -7.35 4.42 -9.38
C ARG A 145 -7.31 3.36 -10.46
N ARG A 146 -8.44 3.09 -11.14
CA ARG A 146 -8.51 2.14 -12.25
C ARG A 146 -7.65 2.61 -13.42
N ALA A 147 -7.66 3.89 -13.78
CA ALA A 147 -6.83 4.44 -14.84
C ALA A 147 -5.33 4.26 -14.54
N TYR A 148 -4.92 4.43 -13.28
CA TYR A 148 -3.55 4.14 -12.85
C TYR A 148 -3.19 2.65 -12.94
N ILE A 149 -4.11 1.75 -12.54
CA ILE A 149 -3.90 0.29 -12.62
C ILE A 149 -3.85 -0.19 -14.08
N VAL A 150 -4.66 0.39 -14.98
CA VAL A 150 -4.67 0.05 -16.41
C VAL A 150 -3.34 0.42 -17.07
N LYS A 151 -2.59 1.39 -16.54
CA LYS A 151 -1.23 1.68 -16.99
C LYS A 151 -0.24 0.54 -16.69
N PHE A 152 -0.52 -0.32 -15.71
CA PHE A 152 0.23 -1.55 -15.46
C PHE A 152 -0.37 -2.75 -16.21
N THR A 153 -0.84 -2.57 -17.44
CA THR A 153 -1.21 -3.71 -18.30
C THR A 153 -0.01 -4.63 -18.52
N GLU A 154 -0.29 -5.93 -18.64
CA GLU A 154 0.71 -7.00 -18.84
C GLU A 154 1.73 -6.65 -19.94
N ASP A 155 1.26 -6.05 -21.04
CA ASP A 155 2.09 -5.65 -22.18
C ASP A 155 3.15 -4.60 -21.84
N GLU A 156 2.83 -3.59 -21.02
CA GLU A 156 3.82 -2.58 -20.60
C GLU A 156 4.86 -3.19 -19.64
N LEU A 157 4.42 -4.12 -18.78
CA LEU A 157 5.29 -4.81 -17.83
C LEU A 157 6.22 -5.80 -18.54
N LEU A 158 5.72 -6.48 -19.57
CA LEU A 158 6.54 -7.30 -20.48
C LEU A 158 7.54 -6.44 -21.25
N LEU A 159 7.14 -5.26 -21.75
CA LEU A 159 8.04 -4.35 -22.45
C LEU A 159 9.17 -3.84 -21.54
N GLU A 160 8.85 -3.44 -20.32
CA GLU A 160 9.84 -3.02 -19.31
C GLU A 160 10.79 -4.19 -18.95
N LEU A 161 10.26 -5.40 -18.73
CA LEU A 161 11.07 -6.59 -18.49
C LEU A 161 11.99 -6.92 -19.67
N HIS A 162 11.50 -6.81 -20.90
CA HIS A 162 12.30 -7.01 -22.11
C HIS A 162 13.42 -5.98 -22.20
N THR A 163 13.13 -4.71 -21.87
CA THR A 163 14.11 -3.63 -21.86
C THR A 163 15.20 -3.86 -20.82
N GLN A 164 14.82 -4.18 -19.58
CA GLN A 164 15.78 -4.50 -18.51
C GLN A 164 16.61 -5.74 -18.84
N ARG A 165 16.00 -6.79 -19.41
CA ARG A 165 16.72 -8.01 -19.79
C ARG A 165 17.73 -7.74 -20.90
N ASN A 166 17.38 -6.90 -21.86
CA ASN A 166 18.31 -6.49 -22.92
C ASN A 166 19.48 -5.69 -22.33
N ASP A 167 19.23 -4.73 -21.44
CA ASP A 167 20.29 -3.96 -20.78
C ASP A 167 21.24 -4.87 -19.99
N ILE A 168 20.68 -5.78 -19.18
CA ILE A 168 21.46 -6.77 -18.41
C ILE A 168 22.31 -7.66 -19.34
N ASN A 169 21.74 -8.18 -20.42
CA ASN A 169 22.49 -9.02 -21.37
C ASN A 169 23.63 -8.24 -22.04
N THR A 170 23.37 -7.01 -22.49
CA THR A 170 24.42 -6.18 -23.13
C THR A 170 25.55 -5.85 -22.16
N LYS A 171 25.22 -5.57 -20.90
CA LYS A 171 26.22 -5.32 -19.84
C LYS A 171 27.01 -6.58 -19.54
N PHE A 172 26.33 -7.73 -19.40
CA PHE A 172 26.97 -9.02 -19.15
C PHE A 172 27.94 -9.41 -20.27
N ASP A 173 27.56 -9.20 -21.55
CA ASP A 173 28.42 -9.47 -22.70
C ASP A 173 29.63 -8.52 -22.72
N SER A 174 29.41 -7.24 -22.45
CA SER A 174 30.49 -6.24 -22.34
C SER A 174 31.48 -6.57 -21.22
N ASP A 175 30.97 -6.94 -20.05
CA ASP A 175 31.78 -7.33 -18.89
C ASP A 175 32.55 -8.62 -19.19
N THR A 176 31.91 -9.63 -19.77
CA THR A 176 32.56 -10.88 -20.19
C THR A 176 33.69 -10.63 -21.19
N THR A 177 33.45 -9.83 -22.22
CA THR A 177 34.49 -9.52 -23.21
C THR A 177 35.63 -8.72 -22.58
N THR A 178 35.33 -7.80 -21.67
CA THR A 178 36.33 -7.02 -20.94
C THR A 178 37.18 -7.89 -20.02
N ILE A 179 36.54 -8.77 -19.25
CA ILE A 179 37.23 -9.72 -18.36
C ILE A 179 38.11 -10.65 -19.19
N ASN A 180 37.60 -11.23 -20.28
CA ASN A 180 38.40 -12.10 -21.14
C ASN A 180 39.61 -11.38 -21.72
N ARG A 181 39.45 -10.15 -22.23
CA ARG A 181 40.59 -9.34 -22.71
C ARG A 181 41.62 -9.07 -21.61
N ARG A 182 41.18 -8.71 -20.40
CA ARG A 182 42.08 -8.47 -19.25
C ARG A 182 42.82 -9.73 -18.86
N THR A 183 42.13 -10.87 -18.76
CA THR A 183 42.73 -12.17 -18.44
C THR A 183 43.76 -12.56 -19.50
N SER A 184 43.42 -12.49 -20.79
CA SER A 184 44.37 -12.79 -21.87
C SER A 184 45.58 -11.84 -21.87
N SER A 185 45.37 -10.55 -21.62
CA SER A 185 46.46 -9.58 -21.49
C SER A 185 47.36 -9.89 -20.30
N ALA A 186 46.79 -10.26 -19.14
CA ALA A 186 47.54 -10.62 -17.95
C ALA A 186 48.36 -11.89 -18.20
N ILE A 187 47.77 -12.92 -18.81
CA ILE A 187 48.47 -14.16 -19.20
C ILE A 187 49.62 -13.84 -20.14
N ASN A 188 49.40 -13.03 -21.17
CA ASN A 188 50.45 -12.67 -22.12
C ASN A 188 51.57 -11.81 -21.51
N GLN A 189 51.31 -11.10 -20.40
CA GLN A 189 52.31 -10.34 -19.65
C GLN A 189 53.13 -11.21 -18.67
N ILE A 190 52.70 -12.44 -18.40
CA ILE A 190 53.50 -13.38 -17.61
C ILE A 190 54.71 -13.77 -18.46
N SER A 191 55.83 -13.13 -18.18
CA SER A 191 57.10 -13.41 -18.82
C SER A 191 57.80 -14.56 -18.10
N TYR A 192 58.17 -15.60 -18.85
CA TYR A 192 59.00 -16.71 -18.37
C TYR A 192 60.50 -16.42 -18.51
N THR A 193 60.88 -15.21 -18.93
CA THR A 193 62.29 -14.80 -19.11
C THR A 193 63.14 -14.92 -17.85
N PHE A 194 62.54 -14.93 -16.66
CA PHE A 194 63.26 -15.17 -15.41
C PHE A 194 63.84 -16.59 -15.32
N GLU A 195 63.25 -17.54 -16.05
CA GLU A 195 63.70 -18.94 -16.13
C GLU A 195 65.04 -19.00 -16.88
N ASP A 196 65.13 -18.35 -18.04
CA ASP A 196 66.38 -18.22 -18.81
C ASP A 196 67.48 -17.51 -18.01
N GLU A 197 67.14 -16.45 -17.27
CA GLU A 197 68.09 -15.73 -16.41
C GLU A 197 68.61 -16.60 -15.25
N LEU A 198 67.74 -17.42 -14.66
CA LEU A 198 68.11 -18.38 -13.61
C LEU A 198 69.02 -19.47 -14.15
N GLU A 199 68.70 -20.02 -15.33
CA GLU A 199 69.52 -21.05 -15.98
C GLU A 199 70.92 -20.52 -16.30
N ALA A 200 71.02 -19.32 -16.89
CA ALA A 200 72.31 -18.68 -17.16
C ALA A 200 73.13 -18.44 -15.87
N LYS A 201 72.46 -18.11 -14.76
CA LYS A 201 73.14 -17.91 -13.48
C LYS A 201 73.60 -19.22 -12.83
N ILE A 202 72.83 -20.30 -13.00
CA ILE A 202 73.24 -21.65 -12.61
C ILE A 202 74.49 -22.05 -13.39
N ASP A 203 74.52 -21.83 -14.70
CA ASP A 203 75.69 -22.11 -15.54
C ASP A 203 76.93 -21.31 -15.09
N GLN A 204 76.75 -20.03 -14.78
CA GLN A 204 77.84 -19.20 -14.27
C GLN A 204 78.38 -19.73 -12.93
N LEU A 205 77.50 -20.15 -12.03
CA LEU A 205 77.89 -20.72 -10.74
C LEU A 205 78.62 -22.07 -10.90
N ILE A 206 78.21 -22.89 -11.87
CA ILE A 206 78.90 -24.14 -12.22
C ILE A 206 80.32 -23.85 -12.71
N ILE A 207 80.48 -22.90 -13.64
CA ILE A 207 81.80 -22.51 -14.16
C ILE A 207 82.70 -22.00 -13.02
N THR A 208 82.16 -21.12 -12.17
CA THR A 208 82.91 -20.54 -11.04
C THR A 208 83.34 -21.63 -10.05
N ARG A 209 82.44 -22.57 -9.74
CA ARG A 209 82.75 -23.73 -8.90
C ARG A 209 83.88 -24.57 -9.51
N ASP A 210 83.82 -24.85 -10.80
CA ASP A 210 84.81 -25.68 -11.48
C ASP A 210 86.19 -25.01 -11.52
N GLN A 211 86.23 -23.67 -11.65
CA GLN A 211 87.46 -22.88 -11.48
C GLN A 211 88.05 -23.03 -10.08
N TYR A 212 87.24 -22.87 -9.03
CA TYR A 212 87.73 -23.06 -7.66
C TYR A 212 88.31 -24.47 -7.43
N TYR A 213 87.69 -25.51 -7.98
CA TYR A 213 88.23 -26.86 -7.89
C TYR A 213 89.56 -27.01 -8.66
N SER A 214 89.67 -26.40 -9.83
CA SER A 214 90.92 -26.38 -10.62
C SER A 214 92.04 -25.63 -9.89
N ASP A 215 91.76 -24.45 -9.35
CA ASP A 215 92.73 -23.63 -8.61
C ASP A 215 93.18 -24.35 -7.33
N TRP A 216 92.24 -24.95 -6.60
CA TRP A 216 92.54 -25.74 -5.41
C TRP A 216 93.41 -26.97 -5.73
N ALA A 217 93.14 -27.66 -6.84
CA ALA A 217 93.97 -28.77 -7.28
C ALA A 217 95.40 -28.32 -7.64
N ALA A 218 95.54 -27.17 -8.32
CA ALA A 218 96.83 -26.59 -8.65
C ALA A 218 97.61 -26.15 -7.39
N GLU A 219 96.95 -25.51 -6.42
CA GLU A 219 97.56 -25.15 -5.13
C GLU A 219 98.00 -26.38 -4.35
N THR A 220 97.16 -27.41 -4.30
CA THR A 220 97.48 -28.67 -3.61
C THR A 220 98.72 -29.32 -4.22
N GLN A 221 98.80 -29.36 -5.56
CA GLN A 221 99.98 -29.87 -6.27
C GLN A 221 101.23 -29.03 -5.98
N ALA A 222 101.13 -27.70 -5.97
CA ALA A 222 102.25 -26.82 -5.65
C ALA A 222 102.73 -26.98 -4.20
N VAL A 223 101.81 -27.18 -3.25
CA VAL A 223 102.14 -27.49 -1.85
C VAL A 223 102.83 -28.84 -1.73
N GLU A 224 102.35 -29.87 -2.43
CA GLU A 224 102.97 -31.20 -2.45
C GLU A 224 104.38 -31.15 -3.04
N GLU A 225 104.58 -30.45 -4.16
CA GLU A 225 105.90 -30.27 -4.75
C GLU A 225 106.86 -29.55 -3.80
N ARG A 226 106.41 -28.46 -3.16
CA ARG A 226 107.20 -27.74 -2.14
C ARG A 226 107.52 -28.62 -0.94
N PHE A 227 106.57 -29.42 -0.47
CA PHE A 227 106.76 -30.34 0.65
C PHE A 227 107.76 -31.45 0.31
N ASN A 228 107.68 -32.02 -0.90
CA ASN A 228 108.65 -33.00 -1.41
C ASN A 228 110.05 -32.40 -1.51
N VAL A 229 110.19 -31.17 -2.04
CA VAL A 229 111.48 -30.46 -2.07
C VAL A 229 112.05 -30.26 -0.66
N LEU A 230 111.23 -29.87 0.31
CA LEU A 230 111.67 -29.69 1.71
C LEU A 230 112.08 -31.01 2.37
N LEU A 231 111.32 -32.10 2.18
CA LEU A 231 111.66 -33.41 2.73
C LEU A 231 112.94 -33.97 2.11
N VAL A 232 113.03 -34.00 0.78
CA VAL A 232 114.21 -34.53 0.08
C VAL A 232 115.44 -33.69 0.36
N GLY A 233 115.31 -32.36 0.39
CA GLY A 233 116.40 -31.44 0.73
C GLY A 233 116.90 -31.62 2.17
N ASN A 234 116.01 -31.77 3.13
CA ASN A 234 116.40 -31.89 4.54
C ASN A 234 116.93 -33.30 4.88
N ILE A 235 116.34 -34.36 4.31
CA ILE A 235 116.82 -35.74 4.51
C ILE A 235 118.17 -35.96 3.82
N SER A 236 118.37 -35.44 2.61
CA SER A 236 119.67 -35.54 1.93
C SER A 236 120.75 -34.72 2.66
N GLY A 237 120.44 -33.50 3.11
CA GLY A 237 121.35 -32.70 3.93
C GLY A 237 121.72 -33.37 5.25
N SER A 238 120.74 -33.95 5.96
CA SER A 238 120.98 -34.68 7.21
C SER A 238 121.77 -35.98 6.99
N SER A 239 121.50 -36.70 5.91
CA SER A 239 122.26 -37.90 5.51
C SER A 239 123.72 -37.57 5.22
N ALA A 240 123.96 -36.53 4.40
CA ALA A 240 125.30 -36.08 4.05
C ALA A 240 126.08 -35.58 5.27
N GLU A 241 125.43 -34.81 6.16
CA GLU A 241 126.05 -34.35 7.40
C GLU A 241 126.35 -35.51 8.35
N ARG A 242 125.44 -36.50 8.45
CA ARG A 242 125.70 -37.73 9.22
C ARG A 242 126.89 -38.51 8.66
N GLU A 243 127.00 -38.64 7.35
CA GLU A 243 128.10 -39.35 6.69
C GLU A 243 129.43 -38.64 6.89
N ARG A 244 129.43 -37.30 6.78
CA ARG A 244 130.58 -36.46 7.14
C ARG A 244 131.00 -36.66 8.60
N LEU A 245 130.07 -36.60 9.55
CA LEU A 245 130.34 -36.80 10.98
C LEU A 245 130.87 -38.21 11.28
N LEU A 246 130.42 -39.24 10.55
CA LEU A 246 130.94 -40.60 10.67
C LEU A 246 132.37 -40.73 10.12
N ALA A 247 132.69 -40.05 9.02
CA ALA A 247 134.05 -39.99 8.49
C ALA A 247 135.01 -39.25 9.45
N GLU A 248 134.55 -38.16 10.05
CA GLU A 248 135.28 -37.38 11.07
C GLU A 248 135.48 -38.21 12.36
N LEU A 249 134.49 -39.00 12.77
CA LEU A 249 134.63 -39.94 13.88
C LEU A 249 135.65 -41.04 13.58
N ASN A 250 135.63 -41.63 12.38
CA ASN A 250 136.57 -42.68 12.00
C ASN A 250 138.03 -42.18 11.92
N THR A 251 138.22 -40.95 11.44
CA THR A 251 139.55 -40.31 11.43
C THR A 251 140.05 -40.04 12.85
N LEU A 252 139.22 -39.50 13.73
CA LEU A 252 139.53 -39.37 15.17
C LEU A 252 139.86 -40.72 15.82
N LYS A 253 139.11 -41.78 15.50
CA LYS A 253 139.40 -43.13 16.02
C LYS A 253 140.78 -43.66 15.59
N LEU A 254 141.21 -43.35 14.37
CA LEU A 254 142.53 -43.72 13.87
C LEU A 254 143.64 -42.93 14.58
N GLU A 255 143.43 -41.64 14.83
CA GLU A 255 144.37 -40.80 15.59
C GLU A 255 144.55 -41.26 17.05
N PHE A 256 143.50 -41.77 17.70
CA PHE A 256 143.57 -42.32 19.06
C PHE A 256 144.14 -43.76 19.14
N SER A 257 144.44 -44.40 18.01
CA SER A 257 144.96 -45.77 17.95
C SER A 257 146.46 -45.88 17.59
N ASN A 258 147.16 -44.75 17.48
CA ASN A 258 148.62 -44.60 17.44
C ASN A 258 149.11 -43.90 18.72
#